data_AF-A0A945HZS9-F1
#
_entry.id   AF-A0A945HZS9-F1
#
_cell.length_a   1.000
_cell.length_b   1.000
_cell.length_c   1.000
_cell.angle_alpha   90.00
_cell.angle_beta   90.00
_cell.angle_gamma   90.00
#
_symmetry.space_group_name_H-M   'P 1'
#
loop_
_entity.id
_entity.type
_entity.pdbx_description
1 polymer ?
#
loop_
_entity_poly.entity_id
_entity_poly.type
_entity_poly.pdbx_seq_one_letter_code
_entity_poly.pdbx_strand_id
1 'polypeptide(L)' 'MNKKELLPPLFAILAGIILILIPFFTDLKKSLILLGIVPLWLGSYFIFHSFNTNKTRPDEEVDSKIS' A
#
# COMPACT_ATOMS: atom_id res chain seq x y z
N MET A 1 8.45 -5.59 -12.46
CA MET A 1 7.20 -5.59 -11.67
C MET A 1 6.03 -5.17 -12.55
N ASN A 2 4.97 -5.98 -12.63
CA ASN A 2 3.78 -5.66 -13.41
C ASN A 2 3.03 -4.51 -12.74
N LYS A 3 2.75 -3.45 -13.50
CA LYS A 3 2.08 -2.21 -13.03
C LYS A 3 0.73 -2.45 -12.34
N LYS A 4 0.13 -3.63 -12.57
CA LYS A 4 -1.16 -4.07 -12.04
C LYS A 4 -1.11 -4.41 -10.54
N GLU A 5 0.05 -4.80 -10.01
CA GLU A 5 0.19 -5.23 -8.60
C GLU A 5 0.37 -4.05 -7.63
N LEU A 6 0.71 -2.86 -8.15
CA LEU A 6 0.86 -1.63 -7.38
C LEU A 6 -0.45 -0.83 -7.26
N LEU A 7 -1.48 -1.18 -8.02
CA LEU A 7 -2.78 -0.49 -7.99
C LEU A 7 -3.56 -0.72 -6.67
N PRO A 8 -3.66 -1.94 -6.13
CA PRO A 8 -4.37 -2.18 -4.87
C PRO A 8 -3.81 -1.40 -3.67
N PRO A 9 -2.48 -1.40 -3.39
CA PRO A 9 -1.94 -0.63 -2.27
C PRO A 9 -2.06 0.88 -2.47
N LEU A 10 -1.95 1.36 -3.73
CA LEU A 10 -2.14 2.78 -4.05
C LEU A 10 -3.56 3.24 -3.71
N PHE A 11 -4.58 2.44 -4.08
CA PHE A 11 -5.98 2.75 -3.77
C PHE A 11 -6.27 2.73 -2.27
N ALA A 12 -5.68 1.79 -1.53
CA ALA A 12 -5.84 1.71 -0.07
C ALA A 12 -5.28 2.95 0.65
N ILE A 13 -4.10 3.42 0.23
CA ILE A 13 -3.47 4.63 0.76
C ILE A 13 -4.32 5.87 0.41
N LEU A 14 -4.78 5.97 -0.84
CA LEU A 14 -5.59 7.09 -1.29
C LEU A 14 -6.91 7.17 -0.49
N ALA A 15 -7.58 6.04 -0.30
CA ALA A 15 -8.81 5.96 0.49
C ALA A 15 -8.56 6.35 1.96
N GLY A 16 -7.45 5.89 2.57
CA GLY A 16 -7.09 6.25 3.95
C GLY A 16 -6.82 7.75 4.12
N ILE A 17 -6.10 8.36 3.18
CA ILE A 17 -5.83 9.82 3.18
C ILE A 17 -7.15 10.61 3.10
N ILE A 18 -8.04 10.25 2.18
CA ILE A 18 -9.35 10.90 2.04
C ILE A 18 -10.16 10.78 3.33
N LEU A 19 -10.17 9.60 3.97
CA LEU A 19 -10.89 9.37 5.21
C LEU A 19 -10.37 10.18 6.40
N ILE A 20 -9.07 10.49 6.43
CA ILE A 20 -8.46 11.37 7.43
C ILE A 20 -8.77 12.84 7.15
N LEU A 21 -8.82 13.24 5.88
CA LEU A 21 -9.12 14.62 5.46
C LEU A 21 -10.62 14.98 5.64
N ILE A 22 -11.53 14.05 5.42
CA ILE A 22 -12.99 14.26 5.56
C ILE A 22 -13.38 14.95 6.89
N PRO A 23 -12.98 14.47 8.08
CA PRO A 23 -13.33 15.09 9.36
C PRO A 23 -12.64 16.44 9.64
N PHE A 24 -11.75 16.90 8.76
CA PHE A 24 -11.21 18.27 8.81
C PHE A 24 -12.08 19.28 8.05
N PHE A 25 -12.83 18.84 7.04
CA PHE A 25 -13.71 19.70 6.23
C PHE A 25 -15.19 19.57 6.62
N THR A 26 -15.53 18.61 7.46
CA THR A 26 -16.89 18.33 7.90
C THR A 26 -16.93 18.24 9.42
N ASP A 27 -18.05 18.60 10.05
CA ASP A 27 -18.27 18.46 11.51
C ASP A 27 -18.36 16.98 11.98
N LEU A 28 -17.82 16.05 11.20
CA LEU A 28 -17.77 14.63 11.54
C LEU A 28 -16.82 14.41 12.72
N LYS A 29 -17.19 13.46 13.58
CA LYS A 29 -16.43 13.16 14.79
C LYS A 29 -14.99 12.81 14.43
N LYS A 30 -14.02 13.45 15.11
CA LYS A 30 -12.57 13.19 14.94
C LYS A 30 -12.19 11.70 15.05
N SER A 31 -13.04 10.88 15.68
CA SER A 31 -12.93 9.41 15.68
C SER A 31 -12.87 8.79 14.28
N LEU A 32 -13.39 9.44 13.23
CA LEU A 32 -13.31 8.96 11.85
C LEU A 32 -11.86 8.88 11.33
N ILE A 33 -10.95 9.70 11.88
CA ILE A 33 -9.51 9.65 11.57
C ILE A 33 -8.93 8.28 11.92
N LEU A 34 -9.40 7.66 13.01
CA LEU A 34 -8.98 6.34 13.44
C LEU A 34 -9.35 5.28 12.40
N LEU A 35 -10.51 5.46 11.74
CA LEU A 35 -10.97 4.57 10.67
C LEU A 35 -10.13 4.75 9.38
N GLY A 36 -9.58 5.94 9.15
CA GLY A 36 -8.66 6.22 8.06
C GLY A 36 -7.23 5.69 8.28
N ILE A 37 -6.78 5.57 9.54
CA ILE A 37 -5.48 4.99 9.89
C ILE A 37 -5.38 3.51 9.45
N VAL A 38 -6.47 2.74 9.58
CA VAL A 38 -6.49 1.30 9.26
C VAL A 38 -6.10 1.00 7.81
N PRO A 39 -6.75 1.56 6.77
CA PRO A 39 -6.36 1.34 5.38
C PRO A 39 -4.98 1.94 5.04
N LEU A 40 -4.56 2.99 5.73
CA LEU A 40 -3.20 3.55 5.61
C LEU A 40 -2.13 2.57 6.10
N TRP A 41 -2.38 1.94 7.24
CA TRP A 41 -1.51 0.91 7.81
C TRP A 41 -1.48 -0.34 6.92
N LEU A 42 -2.64 -0.79 6.43
CA LEU A 42 -2.75 -1.94 5.53
C LEU A 42 -2.03 -1.68 4.20
N GLY A 43 -2.20 -0.50 3.60
CA GLY A 43 -1.49 -0.10 2.38
C GLY A 43 0.02 -0.04 2.58
N SER A 44 0.48 0.52 3.70
CA SER A 44 1.91 0.56 4.06
C SER A 44 2.49 -0.84 4.28
N TYR A 45 1.78 -1.71 4.99
CA TYR A 45 2.17 -3.11 5.16
C TYR A 45 2.29 -3.84 3.83
N PHE A 46 1.33 -3.62 2.92
CA PHE A 46 1.35 -4.25 1.61
C PHE A 46 2.52 -3.76 0.75
N ILE A 47 2.83 -2.45 0.78
CA ILE A 47 4.03 -1.91 0.12
C ILE A 47 5.29 -2.53 0.73
N PHE A 48 5.42 -2.52 2.07
CA PHE A 48 6.60 -3.05 2.75
C PHE A 48 6.79 -4.54 2.46
N HIS A 49 5.73 -5.34 2.54
CA HIS A 49 5.76 -6.76 2.22
C HIS A 49 6.09 -7.00 0.75
N SER A 50 5.50 -6.25 -0.18
CA SER A 50 5.81 -6.34 -1.60
C SER A 50 7.25 -5.94 -1.91
N PHE A 51 7.79 -4.93 -1.22
CA PHE A 51 9.17 -4.46 -1.38
C PHE A 51 10.19 -5.44 -0.78
N ASN A 52 9.90 -6.02 0.38
CA ASN A 52 10.74 -7.03 1.01
C ASN A 52 10.70 -8.36 0.24
N THR A 53 9.54 -8.79 -0.24
CA THR A 53 9.39 -9.96 -1.13
C THR A 53 10.17 -9.76 -2.44
N ASN A 54 10.19 -8.54 -3.00
CA ASN A 54 11.04 -8.25 -4.18
C ASN A 54 12.55 -8.30 -3.84
N LYS A 55 12.92 -7.97 -2.61
CA LYS A 55 14.30 -8.08 -2.11
C LYS A 55 14.72 -9.54 -1.85
N THR A 56 13.75 -10.44 -1.65
CA THR A 56 13.93 -11.89 -1.50
C THR A 56 13.54 -12.66 -2.77
N ARG A 57 13.78 -12.07 -3.94
CA ARG A 57 13.89 -12.82 -5.21
C ARG A 57 15.15 -12.43 -5.98
N PRO A 58 16.35 -12.85 -5.52
CA PRO A 58 17.57 -12.79 -6.33
C PRO A 58 17.70 -13.96 -7.32
N ASP A 59 16.66 -14.78 -7.54
CA ASP A 59 16.77 -16.10 -8.14
C ASP A 59 16.10 -16.29 -9.52
N GLU A 60 15.68 -15.23 -10.23
CA GLU A 60 15.16 -15.36 -11.61
C GLU A 60 15.97 -14.62 -12.70
N GLU A 61 17.20 -14.14 -12.43
CA GLU A 61 18.06 -13.55 -13.48
C GLU A 61 19.36 -14.33 -13.79
N VAL A 62 19.64 -15.44 -13.09
CA VAL A 62 20.89 -16.21 -13.31
C VAL A 62 20.70 -17.47 -14.17
N ASP A 63 19.49 -18.04 -14.26
CA ASP A 63 19.29 -19.33 -14.95
C ASP A 63 18.98 -19.22 -16.46
N SER A 64 18.83 -18.01 -17.01
CA SER A 64 18.58 -17.82 -18.45
C SER A 64 19.85 -17.57 -19.28
N LYS A 65 21.04 -17.63 -18.67
CA LYS A 65 22.33 -17.40 -19.36
C LYS A 65 23.24 -18.63 -19.43
N ILE A 66 22.82 -19.77 -18.89
CA ILE A 66 23.62 -21.01 -18.89
C ILE A 66 22.96 -22.15 -19.71
N SER A 67 21.79 -21.92 -20.30
CA SER A 67 21.12 -22.92 -21.16
C SER A 67 21.31 -22.69 -22.64
#